data_AF-A0AAV6T592-F1
#
_entry.id   AF-A0AAV6T592-F1
#
_cell.length_a   1.000
_cell.length_b   1.000
_cell.length_c   1.000
_cell.angle_alpha   90.00
_cell.angle_beta   90.00
_cell.angle_gamma   90.00
#
_symmetry.space_group_name_H-M   'P 1'
#
loop_
_entity.id
_entity.type
_entity.pdbx_description
1 polymer ?
#
loop_
_entity_poly.entity_id
_entity_poly.type
_entity_poly.pdbx_seq_one_letter_code
_entity_poly.pdbx_strand_id
1 'polypeptide(L)'
;MSDLLKDKSQRREKRTVKVPSEGSHGARGKEATVRTKDSISIVSSMDELGHHDDNARMVVTMENTYQMAPYKRFPVPAVEDILKDVLTNYLQQEKYEVEWSQKMTKTICEVIRARVKDLMIPRYKIVVLVHIGQQCGQSMQMSSRCLWDAANDTFASYSFKNSSLFGVATVYAVYFE
;
A
#
# COMPACT_ATOMS: atom_id res chain seq x y z
N MET A 1 -8.31 5.29 66.31
CA MET A 1 -8.41 4.07 67.12
C MET A 1 -8.86 2.98 66.17
N SER A 2 -7.89 2.21 65.67
CA SER A 2 -7.67 0.77 65.94
C SER A 2 -8.38 -0.09 64.89
N ASP A 3 -7.71 -0.59 63.84
CA ASP A 3 -6.67 -1.64 63.76
C ASP A 3 -7.25 -3.03 63.43
N LEU A 4 -6.71 -3.63 62.35
CA LEU A 4 -6.26 -5.04 62.22
C LEU A 4 -7.34 -6.17 62.20
N LEU A 5 -7.35 -7.24 61.37
CA LEU A 5 -6.33 -8.05 60.66
C LEU A 5 -6.96 -9.07 59.65
N LYS A 6 -6.13 -9.44 58.65
CA LYS A 6 -5.85 -10.80 58.07
C LYS A 6 -6.99 -11.61 57.41
N ASP A 7 -6.76 -12.50 56.44
CA ASP A 7 -5.63 -12.99 55.62
C ASP A 7 -6.23 -14.07 54.71
N LYS A 8 -5.76 -14.22 53.46
CA LYS A 8 -5.25 -15.50 52.91
C LYS A 8 -4.97 -15.43 51.41
N SER A 9 -3.71 -15.68 51.11
CA SER A 9 -3.09 -15.90 49.81
C SER A 9 -3.36 -17.32 49.29
N GLN A 10 -3.49 -17.51 47.97
CA GLN A 10 -3.16 -18.77 47.30
C GLN A 10 -2.39 -18.53 46.01
N ARG A 11 -1.14 -19.00 46.07
CA ARG A 11 -0.09 -19.13 45.07
C ARG A 11 -0.37 -20.32 44.15
N ARG A 12 -0.13 -20.21 42.84
CA ARG A 12 0.12 -21.38 41.98
C ARG A 12 1.13 -21.09 40.87
N GLU A 13 1.92 -22.11 40.58
CA GLU A 13 3.31 -22.05 40.14
C GLU A 13 3.56 -22.03 38.63
N LYS A 14 4.77 -21.55 38.34
CA LYS A 14 5.59 -21.57 37.13
C LYS A 14 5.67 -22.94 36.44
N ARG A 15 5.66 -22.94 35.10
CA ARG A 15 6.35 -23.96 34.29
C ARG A 15 7.21 -23.27 33.22
N THR A 16 8.52 -23.40 33.39
CA THR A 16 9.57 -23.15 32.41
C THR A 16 10.11 -24.50 31.96
N VAL A 17 10.17 -24.75 30.64
CA VAL A 17 10.89 -25.88 30.02
C VAL A 17 11.51 -25.31 28.74
N LYS A 18 12.79 -24.92 28.76
CA LYS A 18 14.02 -25.66 28.39
C LYS A 18 14.12 -26.04 26.90
N VAL A 19 15.02 -25.32 26.23
CA VAL A 19 15.68 -25.60 24.94
C VAL A 19 16.68 -26.76 25.10
N PRO A 20 17.01 -27.47 24.01
CA PRO A 20 18.40 -27.86 23.79
C PRO A 20 18.93 -27.48 22.39
N SER A 21 20.23 -27.16 22.37
CA SER A 21 21.12 -26.95 21.23
C SER A 21 22.28 -27.97 21.34
N GLU A 22 23.15 -28.00 20.33
CA GLU A 22 24.36 -28.84 20.10
C GLU A 22 24.12 -30.14 19.31
N GLY A 23 24.94 -30.59 18.35
CA GLY A 23 26.23 -30.18 17.76
C GLY A 23 26.58 -31.21 16.66
N SER A 24 27.05 -30.80 15.47
CA SER A 24 28.45 -30.83 15.00
C SER A 24 29.10 -32.22 14.80
N HIS A 25 29.36 -32.62 13.55
CA HIS A 25 30.51 -33.39 13.00
C HIS A 25 30.38 -33.33 11.46
N GLY A 26 31.37 -33.16 10.57
CA GLY A 26 32.82 -33.05 10.62
C GLY A 26 33.36 -33.32 9.19
N ALA A 27 34.14 -32.37 8.66
CA ALA A 27 35.15 -32.40 7.58
C ALA A 27 35.16 -33.50 6.47
N ARG A 28 35.42 -33.08 5.22
CA ARG A 28 36.73 -33.24 4.53
C ARG A 28 36.63 -32.90 3.03
N GLY A 29 37.44 -31.95 2.57
CA GLY A 29 37.50 -31.54 1.16
C GLY A 29 38.32 -32.46 0.26
N LYS A 30 38.16 -32.28 -1.05
CA LYS A 30 39.17 -32.41 -2.11
C LYS A 30 38.62 -31.84 -3.43
N GLU A 31 39.41 -30.98 -4.07
CA GLU A 31 39.19 -30.42 -5.41
C GLU A 31 39.25 -31.50 -6.50
N ALA A 32 38.47 -31.29 -7.57
CA ALA A 32 38.85 -31.70 -8.93
C ALA A 32 38.07 -30.87 -9.95
N THR A 33 38.81 -30.03 -10.68
CA THR A 33 38.37 -29.30 -11.86
C THR A 33 38.05 -30.27 -12.99
N VAL A 34 36.80 -30.29 -13.48
CA VAL A 34 36.47 -30.78 -14.82
C VAL A 34 35.44 -29.84 -15.43
N ARG A 35 35.83 -29.15 -16.50
CA ARG A 35 34.93 -28.46 -17.42
C ARG A 35 34.12 -29.50 -18.18
N THR A 36 32.81 -29.34 -18.23
CA THR A 36 31.96 -29.98 -19.23
C THR A 36 30.95 -28.95 -19.74
N LYS A 37 31.28 -28.41 -20.90
CA LYS A 37 30.32 -27.98 -21.89
C LYS A 37 29.70 -29.26 -22.45
N ASP A 38 28.37 -29.30 -22.57
CA ASP A 38 27.58 -30.05 -23.57
C ASP A 38 26.15 -30.21 -23.03
N SER A 39 25.20 -29.46 -23.59
CA SER A 39 24.29 -29.94 -24.63
C SER A 39 23.13 -30.73 -24.03
N ILE A 40 22.04 -30.03 -23.71
CA ILE A 40 20.75 -30.69 -23.43
C ILE A 40 20.04 -30.84 -24.77
N SER A 41 19.96 -32.10 -25.20
CA SER A 41 19.31 -32.59 -26.40
C SER A 41 17.81 -32.26 -26.43
N ILE A 42 17.38 -31.47 -27.42
CA ILE A 42 15.99 -31.42 -27.88
C ILE A 42 15.89 -32.39 -29.07
N VAL A 43 15.29 -33.55 -28.87
CA VAL A 43 14.69 -34.33 -29.96
C VAL A 43 13.46 -35.08 -29.45
N SER A 44 12.30 -34.73 -29.98
CA SER A 44 11.40 -35.73 -30.57
C SER A 44 10.67 -35.06 -31.74
N SER A 45 10.93 -35.56 -32.93
CA SER A 45 10.45 -35.08 -34.23
C SER A 45 8.96 -35.35 -34.46
N MET A 46 8.36 -34.46 -35.27
CA MET A 46 7.29 -34.69 -36.29
C MET A 46 5.98 -35.33 -35.82
N ASP A 47 4.77 -34.90 -36.18
CA ASP A 47 4.24 -33.95 -37.17
C ASP A 47 2.76 -33.81 -36.79
N GLU A 48 2.22 -32.61 -36.55
CA GLU A 48 0.77 -32.41 -36.58
C GLU A 48 0.44 -30.99 -37.05
N LEU A 49 -0.26 -30.94 -38.18
CA LEU A 49 -0.73 -29.77 -38.88
C LEU A 49 -1.66 -28.93 -37.99
N GLY A 50 -1.18 -27.78 -37.54
CA GLY A 50 -1.99 -26.73 -36.96
C GLY A 50 -1.52 -25.37 -37.46
N HIS A 51 -2.40 -24.65 -38.17
CA HIS A 51 -2.19 -23.24 -38.50
C HIS A 51 -2.15 -22.44 -37.19
N HIS A 52 -0.95 -22.23 -36.63
CA HIS A 52 -0.77 -21.28 -35.55
C HIS A 52 -0.53 -19.91 -36.20
N ASP A 53 -1.56 -19.06 -36.15
CA ASP A 53 -1.45 -17.63 -36.44
C ASP A 53 -0.60 -16.99 -35.33
N ASP A 54 0.72 -17.18 -35.42
CA ASP A 54 1.71 -16.57 -34.55
C ASP A 54 1.92 -15.12 -34.97
N ASN A 55 0.87 -14.30 -34.80
CA ASN A 55 1.05 -12.86 -34.69
C ASN A 55 1.59 -12.56 -33.29
N ALA A 56 2.86 -12.95 -33.08
CA ALA A 56 3.65 -12.55 -31.94
C ALA A 56 3.73 -11.02 -31.98
N ARG A 57 2.83 -10.35 -31.25
CA ARG A 57 2.88 -8.92 -30.98
C ARG A 57 4.26 -8.62 -30.43
N MET A 58 5.14 -8.10 -31.28
CA MET A 58 6.41 -7.56 -30.86
C MET A 58 6.10 -6.56 -29.75
N VAL A 59 6.50 -6.89 -28.53
CA VAL A 59 6.47 -5.92 -27.43
C VAL A 59 7.54 -4.91 -27.79
N VAL A 60 7.12 -3.83 -28.45
CA VAL A 60 8.00 -2.72 -28.79
C VAL A 60 8.40 -2.09 -27.47
N THR A 61 9.62 -2.38 -27.02
CA THR A 61 10.24 -1.70 -25.90
C THR A 61 10.52 -0.27 -26.34
N MET A 62 9.68 0.67 -25.93
CA MET A 62 9.91 2.09 -26.17
C MET A 62 10.84 2.64 -25.09
N GLU A 63 11.83 3.44 -25.52
CA GLU A 63 12.67 4.22 -24.62
C GLU A 63 11.85 5.30 -23.90
N ASN A 64 12.33 5.76 -22.74
CA ASN A 64 11.67 6.86 -22.03
C ASN A 64 11.66 8.11 -22.94
N THR A 65 10.47 8.61 -23.25
CA THR A 65 10.35 9.90 -23.92
C THR A 65 10.70 10.96 -22.89
N TYR A 66 11.90 11.52 -22.99
CA TYR A 66 12.40 12.60 -22.13
C TYR A 66 11.41 13.79 -22.21
N GLN A 67 10.49 13.90 -21.24
CA GLN A 67 9.49 14.98 -21.17
C GLN A 67 9.65 15.71 -19.85
N MET A 68 10.21 16.91 -19.96
CA MET A 68 10.50 17.80 -18.83
C MET A 68 9.24 18.44 -18.23
N ALA A 69 8.07 18.26 -18.85
CA ALA A 69 6.82 18.85 -18.38
C ALA A 69 5.61 17.97 -18.74
N PRO A 70 4.58 17.94 -17.87
CA PRO A 70 3.34 17.20 -18.13
C PRO A 70 2.55 17.82 -19.28
N TYR A 71 2.15 16.97 -20.23
CA TYR A 71 1.17 17.35 -21.28
C TYR A 71 -0.21 17.65 -20.69
N LYS A 72 -0.64 16.86 -19.70
CA LYS A 72 -1.89 17.02 -18.97
C LYS A 72 -1.58 17.24 -17.50
N ARG A 73 -1.99 18.40 -16.98
CA ARG A 73 -1.82 18.76 -15.57
C ARG A 73 -2.79 18.00 -14.69
N PHE A 74 -2.41 17.80 -13.43
CA PHE A 74 -3.28 17.23 -12.42
C PHE A 74 -4.47 18.19 -12.14
N PRO A 75 -5.72 17.78 -12.39
CA PRO A 75 -6.89 18.62 -12.25
C PRO A 75 -7.34 18.64 -10.78
N VAL A 76 -6.73 19.52 -9.97
CA VAL A 76 -7.02 19.65 -8.53
C VAL A 76 -8.53 19.75 -8.24
N PRO A 77 -9.33 20.61 -8.92
CA PRO A 77 -10.75 20.75 -8.60
C PRO A 77 -11.56 19.47 -8.82
N ALA A 78 -11.30 18.75 -9.92
CA ALA A 78 -11.98 17.49 -10.21
C ALA A 78 -11.64 16.41 -9.17
N VAL A 79 -10.41 16.43 -8.65
CA VAL A 79 -10.02 15.50 -7.58
C VAL A 79 -10.65 15.92 -6.26
N GLU A 80 -10.73 17.20 -5.92
CA GLU A 80 -11.45 17.68 -4.74
C GLU A 80 -12.93 17.26 -4.76
N ASP A 81 -13.59 17.33 -5.91
CA ASP A 81 -14.95 16.83 -6.09
C ASP A 81 -15.05 15.32 -5.86
N ILE A 82 -14.10 14.52 -6.38
CA ILE A 82 -14.02 13.08 -6.10
C ILE A 82 -13.87 12.83 -4.59
N LEU A 83 -12.98 13.58 -3.91
CA LEU A 83 -12.75 13.43 -2.47
C LEU A 83 -14.00 13.75 -1.67
N LYS A 84 -14.68 14.84 -2.04
CA LYS A 84 -15.95 15.27 -1.44
C LYS A 84 -17.03 14.22 -1.60
N ASP A 85 -17.22 13.71 -2.81
CA ASP A 85 -18.24 12.72 -3.10
C ASP A 85 -17.96 11.41 -2.37
N VAL A 86 -16.72 10.92 -2.41
CA VAL A 86 -16.37 9.66 -1.73
C VAL A 86 -16.53 9.82 -0.21
N LEU A 87 -15.96 10.85 0.41
CA LEU A 87 -16.08 11.01 1.86
C LEU A 87 -17.53 11.21 2.30
N THR A 88 -18.32 11.99 1.58
CA THR A 88 -19.74 12.21 1.90
C THR A 88 -20.52 10.90 1.80
N ASN A 89 -20.38 10.15 0.70
CA ASN A 89 -21.13 8.91 0.48
C ASN A 89 -20.82 7.83 1.50
N TYR A 90 -19.55 7.68 1.90
CA TYR A 90 -19.14 6.63 2.84
C TYR A 90 -19.31 7.01 4.31
N LEU A 91 -19.30 8.30 4.66
CA LEU A 91 -19.22 8.73 6.05
C LEU A 91 -20.46 9.48 6.56
N GLN A 92 -21.34 9.98 5.68
CA GLN A 92 -22.42 10.88 6.10
C GLN A 92 -23.38 10.28 7.12
N GLN A 93 -23.73 9.00 6.97
CA GLN A 93 -24.73 8.32 7.79
C GLN A 93 -24.11 7.35 8.81
N GLU A 94 -22.78 7.37 8.93
CA GLU A 94 -22.04 6.39 9.73
C GLU A 94 -21.66 6.92 11.12
N LYS A 95 -21.58 6.00 12.08
CA LYS A 95 -21.09 6.28 13.42
C LYS A 95 -19.67 5.75 13.59
N TYR A 96 -18.89 6.42 14.44
CA TYR A 96 -17.52 6.00 14.69
C TYR A 96 -17.49 4.63 15.38
N GLU A 97 -16.80 3.69 14.75
CA GLU A 97 -16.46 2.39 15.32
C GLU A 97 -15.03 2.05 14.86
N VAL A 98 -14.23 1.47 15.76
CA VAL A 98 -12.78 1.35 15.58
C VAL A 98 -12.43 0.32 14.51
N GLU A 99 -13.06 -0.86 14.52
CA GLU A 99 -12.74 -1.92 13.56
C GLU A 99 -13.25 -1.57 12.15
N TRP A 100 -14.43 -0.97 12.07
CA TRP A 100 -15.06 -0.48 10.86
C TRP A 100 -14.23 0.66 10.25
N SER A 101 -13.82 1.65 11.05
CA SER A 101 -13.03 2.78 10.54
C SER A 101 -11.67 2.34 9.98
N GLN A 102 -11.02 1.33 10.58
CA GLN A 102 -9.78 0.76 10.04
C GLN A 102 -9.98 0.13 8.65
N LYS A 103 -11.06 -0.63 8.48
CA LYS A 103 -11.42 -1.25 7.19
C LYS A 103 -11.81 -0.17 6.17
N MET A 104 -12.69 0.73 6.59
CA MET A 104 -13.24 1.78 5.74
C MET A 104 -12.17 2.75 5.24
N THR A 105 -11.17 3.09 6.07
CA THR A 105 -10.03 3.92 5.64
C THR A 105 -9.30 3.31 4.44
N LYS A 106 -9.07 1.98 4.45
CA LYS A 106 -8.43 1.28 3.33
C LYS A 106 -9.31 1.28 2.08
N THR A 107 -10.60 0.99 2.25
CA THR A 107 -11.58 1.01 1.16
C THR A 107 -11.67 2.39 0.52
N ILE A 108 -11.79 3.46 1.31
CA ILE A 108 -11.84 4.84 0.81
C ILE A 108 -10.54 5.19 0.07
N CYS A 109 -9.37 4.82 0.60
CA CYS A 109 -8.09 5.00 -0.10
C CYS A 109 -8.08 4.34 -1.48
N GLU A 110 -8.57 3.10 -1.59
CA GLU A 110 -8.61 2.37 -2.86
C GLU A 110 -9.60 2.99 -3.85
N VAL A 111 -10.80 3.37 -3.39
CA VAL A 111 -11.82 4.02 -4.22
C VAL A 111 -11.34 5.36 -4.76
N ILE A 112 -10.74 6.19 -3.90
CA ILE A 112 -10.16 7.48 -4.33
C ILE A 112 -9.04 7.22 -5.34
N ARG A 113 -8.12 6.29 -5.05
CA ARG A 113 -7.02 5.97 -5.97
C ARG A 113 -7.53 5.51 -7.34
N ALA A 114 -8.55 4.66 -7.37
CA ALA A 114 -9.17 4.19 -8.61
C ALA A 114 -9.79 5.35 -9.40
N ARG A 115 -10.67 6.14 -8.78
CA ARG A 115 -11.32 7.29 -9.43
C ARG A 115 -10.34 8.34 -9.94
N VAL A 116 -9.27 8.61 -9.18
CA VAL A 116 -8.20 9.54 -9.63
C VAL A 116 -7.43 8.96 -10.81
N LYS A 117 -7.18 7.64 -10.85
CA LYS A 117 -6.56 6.98 -12.00
C LYS A 117 -7.46 6.99 -13.24
N ASP A 118 -8.77 6.92 -13.07
CA ASP A 118 -9.74 6.99 -14.17
C ASP A 118 -9.75 8.35 -14.89
N LEU A 119 -9.20 9.40 -14.26
CA LEU A 119 -8.96 10.69 -14.93
C LEU A 119 -7.86 10.61 -16.01
N MET A 120 -7.16 9.47 -16.12
CA MET A 120 -6.13 9.18 -17.12
C MET A 120 -5.11 10.33 -17.21
N ILE A 121 -4.47 10.63 -16.08
CA ILE A 121 -3.44 11.66 -15.98
C ILE A 121 -2.08 10.95 -16.06
N PRO A 122 -1.43 10.92 -17.24
CA PRO A 122 -0.20 10.18 -17.41
C PRO A 122 0.94 10.81 -16.61
N ARG A 123 1.97 10.02 -16.29
CA ARG A 123 3.21 10.50 -15.65
C ARG A 123 3.01 11.16 -14.28
N TYR A 124 2.03 10.71 -13.51
CA TYR A 124 1.90 11.10 -12.11
C TYR A 124 1.89 9.87 -11.21
N LYS A 125 2.74 9.90 -10.17
CA LYS A 125 2.64 9.01 -9.03
C LYS A 125 1.59 9.59 -8.07
N ILE A 126 0.57 8.78 -7.78
CA ILE A 126 -0.56 9.17 -6.94
C ILE A 126 -0.41 8.54 -5.56
N VAL A 127 -0.35 9.38 -4.53
CA VAL A 127 -0.34 8.97 -3.12
C VAL A 127 -1.63 9.45 -2.48
N VAL A 128 -2.38 8.52 -1.88
CA VAL A 128 -3.65 8.82 -1.19
C VAL A 128 -3.45 8.58 0.30
N LEU A 129 -3.79 9.57 1.11
CA LEU A 129 -3.78 9.53 2.56
C LEU A 129 -5.19 9.81 3.06
N VAL A 130 -5.73 8.92 3.90
CA VAL A 130 -7.06 9.07 4.50
C VAL A 130 -6.95 8.88 6.00
N HIS A 131 -7.62 9.76 6.74
CA HIS A 131 -7.74 9.72 8.19
C HIS A 131 -9.21 9.70 8.56
N ILE A 132 -9.63 8.72 9.36
CA ILE A 132 -10.95 8.68 10.00
C ILE A 132 -10.73 8.71 11.51
N GLY A 133 -11.44 9.57 12.21
CA GLY A 133 -11.31 9.69 13.66
C GLY A 133 -12.62 10.04 14.35
N GLN A 134 -12.70 9.74 15.64
CA GLN A 134 -13.87 10.02 16.46
C GLN A 134 -14.00 11.52 16.73
N GLN A 135 -15.24 12.00 16.74
CA GLN A 135 -15.57 13.37 17.12
C GLN A 135 -16.13 13.42 18.54
N CYS A 136 -15.27 13.79 19.49
CA CYS A 136 -15.61 13.91 20.91
C CYS A 136 -15.34 15.32 21.47
N GLY A 137 -15.43 16.37 20.64
CA GLY A 137 -15.13 17.75 21.06
C GLY A 137 -13.63 18.09 21.15
N GLN A 138 -12.76 17.19 20.70
CA GLN A 138 -11.33 17.42 20.56
C GLN A 138 -10.97 18.20 19.28
N SER A 139 -9.84 18.91 19.30
CA SER A 139 -9.27 19.58 18.13
C SER A 139 -8.11 18.78 17.54
N MET A 140 -8.04 18.69 16.22
CA MET A 140 -6.92 18.08 15.49
C MET A 140 -6.49 19.01 14.35
N GLN A 141 -5.18 19.19 14.20
CA GLN A 141 -4.60 19.92 13.08
C GLN A 141 -3.70 18.97 12.28
N MET A 142 -3.91 18.93 10.97
CA MET A 142 -3.08 18.17 10.04
C MET A 142 -2.27 19.14 9.19
N SER A 143 -0.98 18.87 9.03
CA SER A 143 -0.11 19.63 8.14
C SER A 143 0.88 18.70 7.46
N SER A 144 1.22 19.03 6.21
CA SER A 144 2.18 18.30 5.40
C SER A 144 3.21 19.27 4.85
N ARG A 145 4.48 18.87 4.82
CA ARG A 145 5.57 19.61 4.18
C ARG A 145 6.24 18.70 3.17
N CYS A 146 6.47 19.20 1.97
CA CYS A 146 7.03 18.44 0.86
C CYS A 146 8.21 19.20 0.26
N LEU A 147 9.25 18.47 -0.13
CA LEU A 147 10.30 18.95 -1.03
C LEU A 147 10.02 18.32 -2.39
N TRP A 148 9.55 19.13 -3.33
CA TRP A 148 8.98 18.66 -4.59
C TRP A 148 9.04 19.77 -5.65
N ASP A 149 8.74 19.44 -6.92
CA ASP A 149 8.71 20.43 -8.00
C ASP A 149 7.46 21.32 -7.88
N ALA A 150 7.65 22.57 -7.49
CA ALA A 150 6.57 23.54 -7.32
C ALA A 150 5.77 23.82 -8.61
N ALA A 151 6.34 23.51 -9.78
CA ALA A 151 5.64 23.69 -11.04
C ALA A 151 4.71 22.52 -11.34
N ASN A 152 5.12 21.28 -11.10
CA ASN A 152 4.46 20.09 -11.62
C ASN A 152 3.79 19.21 -10.56
N ASP A 153 4.33 19.22 -9.34
CA ASP A 153 3.80 18.47 -8.20
C ASP A 153 2.72 19.26 -7.49
N THR A 154 1.68 18.57 -7.03
CA THR A 154 0.53 19.21 -6.39
C THR A 154 -0.21 18.27 -5.46
N PHE A 155 -1.18 18.81 -4.73
CA PHE A 155 -2.07 18.04 -3.88
C PHE A 155 -3.51 18.57 -3.95
N ALA A 156 -4.45 17.71 -3.57
CA ALA A 156 -5.85 18.03 -3.32
C ALA A 156 -6.23 17.50 -1.94
N SER A 157 -7.03 18.25 -1.17
CA SER A 157 -7.45 17.80 0.16
C SER A 157 -8.91 18.17 0.42
N TYR A 158 -9.63 17.27 1.08
CA TYR A 158 -11.00 17.51 1.53
C TYR A 158 -11.21 16.99 2.94
N SER A 159 -11.99 17.73 3.72
CA SER A 159 -12.38 17.36 5.08
C SER A 159 -13.89 17.26 5.20
N PHE A 160 -14.32 16.16 5.81
CA PHE A 160 -15.71 15.82 6.09
C PHE A 160 -15.91 15.68 7.59
N LYS A 161 -17.10 16.06 8.07
CA LYS A 161 -17.46 16.01 9.49
C LYS A 161 -18.94 15.65 9.63
N ASN A 162 -19.26 14.71 10.51
CA ASN A 162 -20.64 14.42 10.92
C ASN A 162 -20.81 14.58 12.44
N SER A 163 -21.85 13.99 13.03
CA SER A 163 -22.09 14.07 14.49
C SER A 163 -21.15 13.20 15.33
N SER A 164 -20.61 12.11 14.78
CA SER A 164 -19.85 11.07 15.51
C SER A 164 -18.38 10.96 15.11
N LEU A 165 -18.00 11.34 13.89
CA LEU A 165 -16.66 11.19 13.32
C LEU A 165 -16.29 12.34 12.38
N PHE A 166 -15.00 12.40 12.07
CA PHE A 166 -14.45 13.21 11.00
C PHE A 166 -13.66 12.33 10.03
N GLY A 167 -13.58 12.76 8.78
CA GLY A 167 -12.79 12.15 7.72
C GLY A 167 -11.96 13.21 7.00
N VAL A 168 -10.67 12.98 6.82
CA VAL A 168 -9.80 13.84 6.01
C VAL A 168 -9.13 13.00 4.95
N ALA A 169 -9.23 13.41 3.70
CA ALA A 169 -8.55 12.76 2.59
C ALA A 169 -7.63 13.76 1.89
N THR A 170 -6.41 13.32 1.58
CA THR A 170 -5.42 14.10 0.85
C THR A 170 -4.80 13.24 -0.24
N VAL A 171 -4.75 13.78 -1.45
CA VAL A 171 -4.11 13.15 -2.61
C VAL A 171 -2.92 14.00 -3.01
N TYR A 172 -1.74 13.40 -3.04
CA TYR A 172 -0.54 14.00 -3.61
C TYR A 172 -0.32 13.43 -5.01
N ALA A 173 -0.03 14.31 -5.94
CA ALA A 173 0.33 13.97 -7.31
C ALA A 173 1.75 14.47 -7.55
N VAL A 174 2.68 13.53 -7.72
CA VAL A 174 4.08 13.81 -8.00
C VAL A 174 4.37 13.43 -9.44
N TYR A 175 4.79 14.39 -10.25
CA TYR A 175 5.15 14.19 -11.64
C TYR A 175 6.33 13.24 -11.73
N PHE A 176 6.22 12.28 -12.64
CA PHE A 176 7.20 11.24 -12.87
C PHE A 176 7.69 11.33 -14.32
N GLU A 177 8.91 11.82 -14.44
CA GLU A 177 9.69 11.71 -15.67
C GLU A 177 10.07 10.24 -15.94
#